data_AF-A0A968WVF0-F1
#
_entry.id   AF-A0A968WVF0-F1
#
_cell.length_a   1.000
_cell.length_b   1.000
_cell.length_c   1.000
_cell.angle_alpha   90.00
_cell.angle_beta   90.00
_cell.angle_gamma   90.00
#
_symmetry.space_group_name_H-M   'P 1'
#
loop_
_entity.id
_entity.type
_entity.pdbx_description
1 polymer ?
#
loop_
_entity_poly.entity_id
_entity_poly.type
_entity_poly.pdbx_seq_one_letter_code
_entity_poly.pdbx_strand_id
1 'polypeptide(L)'
;MKNKLFCLAALAITSATGHSAILYSGPQNILISNSFTSVYIDVDAVTSGSAQLSGWDVDAFFGGEAFGNSSSFQPVRQSTSVSSPIVSLAVGDLVDAFDIYASAQAGSSTHIGTGANQFASGVTGYLGFRLIDNNSQGPFYGWMQVNFSNTGAPGTILDWAYENSGAAITVGAVPEPSSVLLLGLSGALGLSIRRRKH
;
A
#
# COMPACT_ATOMS: atom_id res chain seq x y z
N MET A 1 -55.04 -21.32 28.06
CA MET A 1 -53.83 -21.62 28.88
C MET A 1 -53.08 -22.73 28.15
N LYS A 2 -51.88 -22.61 27.56
CA LYS A 2 -50.71 -21.74 27.79
C LYS A 2 -49.97 -21.54 26.46
N ASN A 3 -49.51 -20.31 26.20
CA ASN A 3 -48.65 -19.90 25.09
C ASN A 3 -47.32 -20.66 25.09
N LYS A 4 -46.76 -20.93 23.90
CA LYS A 4 -45.30 -21.06 23.75
C LYS A 4 -44.83 -20.12 22.65
N LEU A 5 -44.33 -18.97 23.11
CA LEU A 5 -43.58 -17.99 22.34
C LEU A 5 -42.28 -18.66 21.86
N PHE A 6 -42.02 -18.64 20.55
CA PHE A 6 -40.68 -18.93 20.01
C PHE A 6 -39.85 -17.64 20.08
N CYS A 7 -38.86 -17.61 20.97
CA CYS A 7 -37.87 -16.54 21.00
C CYS A 7 -36.96 -16.66 19.78
N LEU A 8 -37.01 -15.66 18.88
CA LEU A 8 -36.01 -15.46 17.86
C LEU A 8 -34.77 -14.88 18.55
N ALA A 9 -33.66 -15.62 18.56
CA ALA A 9 -32.39 -15.10 19.04
C ALA A 9 -31.87 -14.07 18.03
N ALA A 10 -31.90 -12.79 18.40
CA ALA A 10 -31.26 -11.73 17.64
C ALA A 10 -29.74 -11.87 17.79
N LEU A 11 -29.04 -12.10 16.68
CA LEU A 11 -27.59 -12.07 16.62
C LEU A 11 -27.16 -10.59 16.73
N ALA A 12 -26.67 -10.18 17.90
CA ALA A 12 -26.08 -8.87 18.08
C ALA A 12 -24.77 -8.81 17.28
N ILE A 13 -24.77 -8.07 16.18
CA ILE A 13 -23.54 -7.68 15.49
C ILE A 13 -22.96 -6.54 16.32
N THR A 14 -22.07 -6.88 17.25
CA THR A 14 -21.21 -5.87 17.89
C THR A 14 -20.29 -5.32 16.81
N SER A 15 -20.31 -4.00 16.61
CA SER A 15 -19.36 -3.28 15.78
C SER A 15 -17.95 -3.68 16.19
N ALA A 16 -17.22 -4.33 15.29
CA ALA A 16 -15.85 -4.70 15.55
C ALA A 16 -15.01 -3.43 15.77
N THR A 17 -14.26 -3.40 16.86
CA THR A 17 -13.11 -2.52 17.07
C THR A 17 -12.23 -2.54 15.81
N GLY A 18 -11.68 -1.37 15.43
CA GLY A 18 -10.87 -1.18 14.21
C GLY A 18 -9.89 -2.33 14.00
N HIS A 19 -10.20 -3.18 13.02
CA HIS A 19 -9.28 -4.23 12.60
C HIS A 19 -8.17 -3.55 11.81
N SER A 20 -6.93 -3.88 12.16
CA SER A 20 -5.79 -3.74 11.26
C SER A 20 -6.19 -4.35 9.91
N ALA A 21 -6.26 -3.49 8.89
CA ALA A 21 -6.59 -3.88 7.54
C ALA A 21 -5.50 -3.35 6.63
N ILE A 22 -4.90 -4.27 5.88
CA ILE A 22 -4.12 -3.88 4.72
C ILE A 22 -5.12 -3.28 3.73
N LEU A 23 -4.90 -2.03 3.32
CA LEU A 23 -5.62 -1.38 2.26
C LEU A 23 -4.78 -1.49 0.99
N TYR A 24 -5.34 -2.15 -0.01
CA TYR A 24 -4.67 -2.42 -1.29
C TYR A 24 -5.32 -1.59 -2.39
N SER A 25 -4.51 -0.91 -3.19
CA SER A 25 -4.99 -0.10 -4.31
C SER A 25 -5.66 -0.93 -5.40
N GLY A 26 -5.31 -2.22 -5.50
CA GLY A 26 -5.47 -2.96 -6.76
C GLY A 26 -4.45 -2.50 -7.82
N PRO A 27 -4.35 -3.20 -8.96
CA PRO A 27 -3.48 -2.79 -10.05
C PRO A 27 -3.88 -1.40 -10.58
N GLN A 28 -2.91 -0.48 -10.58
CA GLN A 28 -3.07 0.90 -11.03
C GLN A 28 -2.38 1.14 -12.39
N ASN A 29 -1.18 0.60 -12.59
CA ASN A 29 -0.40 0.72 -13.84
C ASN A 29 -0.26 2.17 -14.34
N ILE A 30 0.11 3.08 -13.45
CA ILE A 30 0.26 4.50 -13.74
C ILE A 30 1.60 4.72 -14.43
N LEU A 31 1.57 5.22 -15.67
CA LEU A 31 2.76 5.51 -16.45
C LEU A 31 3.47 6.76 -15.93
N ILE A 32 4.79 6.67 -15.76
CA ILE A 32 5.67 7.80 -15.52
C ILE A 32 6.36 8.15 -16.85
N SER A 33 6.01 9.30 -17.41
CA SER A 33 6.62 9.78 -18.65
C SER A 33 8.13 9.94 -18.51
N ASN A 34 8.87 9.74 -19.61
CA ASN A 34 10.30 10.01 -19.71
C ASN A 34 10.61 11.50 -19.97
N SER A 35 9.68 12.40 -19.63
CA SER A 35 9.77 13.85 -19.84
C SER A 35 9.59 14.61 -18.51
N PHE A 36 9.53 15.94 -18.58
CA PHE A 36 9.17 16.82 -17.45
C PHE A 36 7.68 16.77 -17.07
N THR A 37 6.91 15.85 -17.62
CA THR A 37 5.50 15.70 -17.25
C THR A 37 5.42 15.00 -15.90
N SER A 38 5.10 15.76 -14.85
CA SER A 38 4.81 15.24 -13.51
C SER A 38 3.67 14.24 -13.53
N VAL A 39 3.77 13.27 -12.63
CA VAL A 39 2.71 12.33 -12.28
C VAL A 39 2.54 12.40 -10.77
N TYR A 40 1.47 13.09 -10.37
CA TYR A 40 1.06 13.18 -8.98
C TYR A 40 0.19 11.98 -8.62
N ILE A 41 0.41 11.44 -7.42
CA ILE A 41 -0.41 10.37 -6.85
C ILE A 41 -0.80 10.78 -5.44
N ASP A 42 -2.05 10.50 -5.10
CA ASP A 42 -2.58 10.48 -3.75
C ASP A 42 -2.87 9.01 -3.40
N VAL A 43 -2.15 8.49 -2.42
CA VAL A 43 -2.04 7.06 -2.11
C VAL A 43 -3.28 6.55 -1.40
N ASP A 44 -3.82 7.32 -0.44
CA ASP A 44 -5.02 6.92 0.30
C ASP A 44 -6.32 7.25 -0.44
N ALA A 45 -6.36 8.28 -1.29
CA ALA A 45 -7.50 8.54 -2.16
C ALA A 45 -7.53 7.62 -3.40
N VAL A 46 -6.42 6.94 -3.71
CA VAL A 46 -6.25 6.11 -4.91
C VAL A 46 -6.53 6.90 -6.19
N THR A 47 -5.86 8.05 -6.31
CA THR A 47 -5.99 8.92 -7.48
C THR A 47 -4.63 9.33 -8.05
N SER A 48 -4.60 9.67 -9.34
CA SER A 48 -3.41 10.19 -10.00
C SER A 48 -3.75 11.25 -11.05
N GLY A 49 -2.78 12.09 -11.39
CA GLY A 49 -2.95 13.12 -12.41
C GLY A 49 -1.64 13.81 -12.80
N SER A 50 -1.67 14.55 -13.91
CA SER A 50 -0.51 15.32 -14.39
C SER A 50 -0.45 16.75 -13.86
N ALA A 51 -1.45 17.14 -13.06
CA ALA A 51 -1.48 18.38 -12.31
C ALA A 51 -1.44 18.04 -10.82
N GLN A 52 -0.88 18.94 -10.01
CA GLN A 52 -0.75 18.71 -8.58
C GLN A 52 -2.13 18.47 -7.95
N LEU A 53 -2.26 17.35 -7.26
CA LEU A 53 -3.48 16.97 -6.54
C LEU A 53 -3.50 17.64 -5.16
N SER A 54 -4.70 17.97 -4.68
CA SER A 54 -4.87 18.17 -3.23
C SER A 54 -4.62 16.83 -2.55
N GLY A 55 -3.81 16.80 -1.49
CA GLY A 55 -3.46 15.53 -0.83
C GLY A 55 -2.34 14.74 -1.52
N TRP A 56 -1.65 15.31 -2.51
CA TRP A 56 -0.58 14.59 -3.21
C TRP A 56 0.49 14.04 -2.24
N ASP A 57 0.94 12.84 -2.56
CA ASP A 57 1.94 12.08 -1.81
C ASP A 57 3.23 11.89 -2.59
N VAL A 58 3.10 11.59 -3.87
CA VAL A 58 4.21 11.34 -4.81
C VAL A 58 4.10 12.29 -5.99
N ASP A 59 5.26 12.75 -6.48
CA ASP A 59 5.42 13.39 -7.79
C ASP A 59 6.58 12.72 -8.52
N ALA A 60 6.30 11.96 -9.58
CA ALA A 60 7.32 11.24 -10.33
C ALA A 60 7.38 11.73 -11.79
N PHE A 61 8.59 11.83 -12.33
CA PHE A 61 8.85 12.15 -13.74
C PHE A 61 10.20 11.54 -14.19
N PHE A 62 10.53 11.66 -15.48
CA PHE A 62 11.69 10.99 -16.09
C PHE A 62 11.75 9.48 -15.87
N GLY A 63 10.64 8.78 -16.11
CA GLY A 63 10.57 7.33 -15.90
C GLY A 63 10.73 6.90 -14.44
N GLY A 64 10.59 7.84 -13.50
CA GLY A 64 10.77 7.62 -12.07
C GLY A 64 12.17 7.95 -11.57
N GLU A 65 13.11 8.33 -12.45
CA GLU A 65 14.43 8.81 -12.03
C GLU A 65 14.32 9.99 -11.07
N ALA A 66 13.41 10.92 -11.32
CA ALA A 66 13.07 11.95 -10.36
C ALA A 66 11.81 11.54 -9.59
N PHE A 67 11.97 11.31 -8.29
CA PHE A 67 10.89 10.93 -7.39
C PHE A 67 10.81 11.92 -6.23
N GLY A 68 9.80 12.79 -6.27
CA GLY A 68 9.42 13.69 -5.20
C GLY A 68 8.35 13.07 -4.29
N ASN A 69 8.35 13.48 -3.03
CA ASN A 69 7.31 13.11 -2.07
C ASN A 69 6.94 14.25 -1.12
N SER A 70 5.71 14.23 -0.65
CA SER A 70 5.15 15.21 0.29
C SER A 70 5.71 15.01 1.70
N SER A 71 5.33 15.86 2.66
CA SER A 71 5.62 15.61 4.07
C SER A 71 4.74 14.50 4.67
N SER A 72 3.58 14.21 4.09
CA SER A 72 2.65 13.16 4.54
C SER A 72 3.10 11.77 4.09
N PHE A 73 3.75 11.66 2.93
CA PHE A 73 4.31 10.41 2.42
C PHE A 73 5.82 10.43 2.47
N GLN A 74 6.45 9.47 3.13
CA GLN A 74 7.91 9.38 3.22
C GLN A 74 8.38 7.98 2.85
N PRO A 75 9.07 7.81 1.71
CA PRO A 75 9.67 6.53 1.37
C PRO A 75 10.85 6.20 2.29
N VAL A 76 11.16 4.91 2.44
CA VAL A 76 12.36 4.43 3.15
C VAL A 76 13.61 4.85 2.38
N ARG A 77 14.61 5.37 3.11
CA ARG A 77 15.80 6.01 2.55
C ARG A 77 17.09 5.48 3.18
N GLN A 78 18.22 5.74 2.54
CA GLN A 78 19.54 5.41 3.10
C GLN A 78 19.98 6.32 4.27
N SER A 79 19.39 7.52 4.38
CA SER A 79 19.67 8.50 5.44
C SER A 79 18.47 9.44 5.62
N THR A 80 18.48 10.26 6.67
CA THR A 80 17.41 11.23 6.96
C THR A 80 17.45 12.48 6.07
N SER A 81 18.45 12.59 5.18
CA SER A 81 18.53 13.71 4.22
C SER A 81 17.35 13.68 3.24
N VAL A 82 16.77 14.85 2.98
CA VAL A 82 15.66 15.02 2.01
C VAL A 82 16.06 14.72 0.57
N SER A 83 17.36 14.59 0.28
CA SER A 83 17.88 14.18 -1.04
C SER A 83 18.44 12.75 -1.05
N SER A 84 18.36 12.04 0.08
CA SER A 84 18.88 10.67 0.20
C SER A 84 18.19 9.74 -0.77
N PRO A 85 18.90 8.81 -1.44
CA PRO A 85 18.25 7.84 -2.31
C PRO A 85 17.22 7.01 -1.53
N ILE A 86 16.09 6.79 -2.19
CA ILE A 86 15.08 5.80 -1.80
C ILE A 86 15.70 4.41 -1.91
N VAL A 87 15.34 3.55 -0.97
CA VAL A 87 15.83 2.17 -0.87
C VAL A 87 14.88 1.23 -1.62
N SER A 88 15.46 0.36 -2.45
CA SER A 88 14.76 -0.79 -3.01
C SER A 88 14.69 -1.92 -1.98
N LEU A 89 13.48 -2.43 -1.78
CA LEU A 89 13.16 -3.53 -0.86
C LEU A 89 12.75 -4.79 -1.64
N ALA A 90 12.99 -5.94 -1.03
CA ALA A 90 12.54 -7.23 -1.50
C ALA A 90 11.19 -7.61 -0.88
N VAL A 91 10.46 -8.51 -1.55
CA VAL A 91 9.25 -9.13 -0.97
C VAL A 91 9.61 -9.83 0.34
N GLY A 92 8.82 -9.58 1.39
CA GLY A 92 9.04 -10.11 2.73
C GLY A 92 9.87 -9.21 3.64
N ASP A 93 10.51 -8.15 3.12
CA ASP A 93 11.13 -7.12 3.98
C ASP A 93 10.05 -6.44 4.82
N LEU A 94 10.40 -6.04 6.04
CA LEU A 94 9.49 -5.34 6.95
C LEU A 94 9.62 -3.83 6.72
N VAL A 95 8.49 -3.13 6.66
CA VAL A 95 8.41 -1.67 6.68
C VAL A 95 7.75 -1.22 7.97
N ASP A 96 8.45 -0.41 8.76
CA ASP A 96 8.00 0.00 10.09
C ASP A 96 8.59 1.32 10.61
N ALA A 97 8.32 1.65 11.87
CA ALA A 97 8.76 2.90 12.50
C ALA A 97 10.28 3.05 12.65
N PHE A 98 11.05 1.96 12.55
CA PHE A 98 12.50 1.94 12.71
C PHE A 98 13.25 2.18 11.40
N ASP A 99 12.55 2.13 10.26
CA ASP A 99 13.11 2.53 8.98
C ASP A 99 13.54 4.01 8.98
N ILE A 100 14.44 4.33 8.06
CA ILE A 100 14.95 5.68 7.92
C ILE A 100 14.08 6.48 6.95
N TYR A 101 13.53 7.57 7.46
CA TYR A 101 12.68 8.50 6.72
C TYR A 101 13.23 9.92 6.80
N ALA A 102 12.91 10.75 5.80
CA ALA A 102 13.11 12.19 5.93
C ALA A 102 11.99 12.83 6.76
N SER A 103 12.22 14.05 7.25
CA SER A 103 11.31 14.77 8.17
C SER A 103 10.47 15.86 7.47
N ALA A 104 10.61 16.03 6.17
CA ALA A 104 9.96 17.08 5.39
C ALA A 104 9.76 16.62 3.94
N GLN A 105 9.10 17.44 3.13
CA GLN A 105 9.03 17.25 1.68
C GLN A 105 10.42 16.97 1.13
N ALA A 106 10.52 15.93 0.30
CA ALA A 106 11.80 15.35 -0.08
C ALA A 106 11.78 14.89 -1.53
N GLY A 107 12.95 14.50 -2.03
CA GLY A 107 13.15 14.00 -3.38
C GLY A 107 14.28 12.99 -3.44
N SER A 108 14.37 12.27 -4.54
CA SER A 108 15.43 11.31 -4.80
C SER A 108 15.67 11.23 -6.30
N SER A 109 16.94 11.31 -6.70
CA SER A 109 17.39 11.18 -8.09
C SER A 109 18.52 10.17 -8.31
N THR A 110 18.94 9.48 -7.25
CA THR A 110 20.11 8.58 -7.25
C THR A 110 19.76 7.17 -6.78
N HIS A 111 18.48 6.81 -6.80
CA HIS A 111 17.96 5.53 -6.32
C HIS A 111 17.97 4.43 -7.39
N ILE A 112 18.22 4.76 -8.66
CA ILE A 112 18.34 3.80 -9.77
C ILE A 112 19.82 3.56 -10.08
N GLY A 113 20.25 2.30 -10.14
CA GLY A 113 21.64 1.96 -10.42
C GLY A 113 21.99 0.49 -10.13
N THR A 114 23.29 0.22 -9.94
CA THR A 114 23.84 -1.12 -9.70
C THR A 114 24.36 -1.31 -8.28
N GLY A 115 24.24 -0.30 -7.43
CA GLY A 115 24.63 -0.35 -6.03
C GLY A 115 23.66 -1.15 -5.17
N ALA A 116 24.09 -1.49 -3.96
CA ALA A 116 23.23 -2.15 -2.99
C ALA A 116 21.99 -1.31 -2.72
N ASN A 117 20.84 -1.98 -2.63
CA ASN A 117 19.55 -1.37 -2.31
C ASN A 117 19.10 -0.28 -3.31
N GLN A 118 19.64 -0.28 -4.54
CA GLN A 118 19.15 0.55 -5.64
C GLN A 118 18.16 -0.24 -6.52
N PHE A 119 17.27 0.48 -7.19
CA PHE A 119 16.41 -0.08 -8.22
C PHE A 119 17.22 -0.35 -9.49
N ALA A 120 17.07 -1.56 -10.04
CA ALA A 120 17.58 -1.83 -11.38
C ALA A 120 16.64 -1.22 -12.43
N SER A 121 17.22 -0.48 -13.38
CA SER A 121 16.46 0.20 -14.44
C SER A 121 15.68 -0.80 -15.30
N GLY A 122 14.39 -0.52 -15.52
CA GLY A 122 13.46 -1.36 -16.26
C GLY A 122 13.01 -2.64 -15.51
N VAL A 123 13.44 -2.83 -14.26
CA VAL A 123 13.10 -4.00 -13.45
C VAL A 123 12.11 -3.58 -12.36
N THR A 124 11.11 -4.44 -12.13
CA THR A 124 10.16 -4.22 -11.06
C THR A 124 10.84 -4.39 -9.69
N GLY A 125 10.59 -3.44 -8.80
CA GLY A 125 11.03 -3.46 -7.41
C GLY A 125 9.98 -2.86 -6.48
N TYR A 126 10.30 -2.78 -5.20
CA TYR A 126 9.42 -2.21 -4.19
C TYR A 126 10.14 -1.09 -3.44
N LEU A 127 9.42 -0.02 -3.13
CA LEU A 127 9.80 0.90 -2.06
C LEU A 127 8.86 0.70 -0.88
N GLY A 128 9.39 0.85 0.33
CA GLY A 128 8.59 1.00 1.54
C GLY A 128 8.29 2.47 1.80
N PHE A 129 7.20 2.76 2.51
CA PHE A 129 6.86 4.13 2.91
C PHE A 129 6.13 4.18 4.26
N ARG A 130 6.15 5.37 4.86
CA ARG A 130 5.16 5.78 5.87
C ARG A 130 4.24 6.86 5.31
N LEU A 131 2.99 6.88 5.75
CA LEU A 131 1.92 7.75 5.28
C LEU A 131 1.17 8.37 6.45
N ILE A 132 0.89 9.67 6.37
CA ILE A 132 -0.19 10.33 7.10
C ILE A 132 -1.30 10.56 6.08
N ASP A 133 -2.47 9.97 6.27
CA ASP A 133 -3.55 10.02 5.28
C ASP A 133 -4.18 11.43 5.17
N ASN A 134 -5.07 11.63 4.19
CA ASN A 134 -5.79 12.88 4.01
C ASN A 134 -6.70 13.29 5.18
N ASN A 135 -7.01 12.35 6.09
CA ASN A 135 -7.73 12.59 7.33
C ASN A 135 -6.80 12.90 8.53
N SER A 136 -5.51 13.13 8.25
CA SER A 136 -4.47 13.37 9.25
C SER A 136 -4.28 12.22 10.26
N GLN A 137 -4.53 10.97 9.84
CA GLN A 137 -4.27 9.77 10.61
C GLN A 137 -2.92 9.14 10.21
N GLY A 138 -2.26 8.45 11.14
CA GLY A 138 -0.99 7.78 10.89
C GLY A 138 0.07 8.04 11.98
N PRO A 139 1.34 7.65 11.75
CA PRO A 139 1.86 7.09 10.51
C PRO A 139 1.36 5.67 10.24
N PHE A 140 0.98 5.41 9.00
CA PHE A 140 0.70 4.09 8.44
C PHE A 140 1.88 3.61 7.61
N TYR A 141 2.12 2.31 7.56
CA TYR A 141 3.27 1.74 6.84
C TYR A 141 2.80 0.97 5.63
N GLY A 142 3.52 1.13 4.52
CA GLY A 142 3.12 0.60 3.24
C GLY A 142 4.28 0.24 2.33
N TRP A 143 3.94 -0.38 1.22
CA TRP A 143 4.85 -0.68 0.12
C TRP A 143 4.21 -0.25 -1.20
N MET A 144 5.04 0.17 -2.15
CA MET A 144 4.63 0.50 -3.52
C MET A 144 5.49 -0.29 -4.49
N GLN A 145 4.85 -1.01 -5.41
CA GLN A 145 5.51 -1.70 -6.50
C GLN A 145 5.73 -0.75 -7.67
N VAL A 146 6.97 -0.69 -8.14
CA VAL A 146 7.42 0.26 -9.15
C VAL A 146 8.29 -0.41 -10.19
N ASN A 147 8.31 0.14 -11.39
CA ASN A 147 9.30 -0.16 -12.41
C ASN A 147 9.87 1.19 -12.87
N PHE A 148 11.06 1.53 -12.39
CA PHE A 148 11.70 2.78 -12.76
C PHE A 148 12.67 2.59 -13.92
N SER A 149 12.81 3.61 -14.76
CA SER A 149 13.75 3.62 -15.87
C SER A 149 14.54 4.93 -15.88
N ASN A 150 15.85 4.81 -16.06
CA ASN A 150 16.77 5.91 -16.34
C ASN A 150 17.44 5.80 -17.73
N THR A 151 16.87 4.99 -18.63
CA THR A 151 17.39 4.77 -19.99
C THR A 151 16.61 5.56 -21.05
N GLY A 152 15.84 6.56 -20.62
CA GLY A 152 14.93 7.30 -21.49
C GLY A 152 13.67 6.51 -21.87
N ALA A 153 13.37 5.38 -21.22
CA ALA A 153 12.07 4.72 -21.33
C ALA A 153 11.11 5.24 -20.25
N PRO A 154 9.79 5.16 -20.46
CA PRO A 154 8.82 5.41 -19.39
C PRO A 154 9.00 4.41 -18.24
N GLY A 155 8.66 4.84 -17.04
CA GLY A 155 8.52 3.98 -15.86
C GLY A 155 7.04 3.74 -15.56
N THR A 156 6.77 2.97 -14.51
CA THR A 156 5.41 2.63 -14.09
C THR A 156 5.33 2.50 -12.57
N ILE A 157 4.27 3.03 -11.97
CA ILE A 157 3.82 2.66 -10.62
C ILE A 157 2.70 1.63 -10.78
N LEU A 158 2.93 0.42 -10.29
CA LEU A 158 2.08 -0.73 -10.58
C LEU A 158 0.91 -0.80 -9.62
N ASP A 159 1.19 -0.81 -8.32
CA ASP A 159 0.21 -0.87 -7.24
C ASP A 159 0.88 -0.53 -5.88
N TRP A 160 0.08 -0.45 -4.83
CA TRP A 160 0.54 -0.26 -3.46
C TRP A 160 -0.43 -0.84 -2.44
N ALA A 161 0.09 -1.11 -1.25
CA ALA A 161 -0.73 -1.40 -0.08
C ALA A 161 -0.13 -0.74 1.17
N TYR A 162 -0.99 -0.45 2.15
CA TYR A 162 -0.57 0.03 3.46
C TYR A 162 -1.45 -0.53 4.57
N GLU A 163 -0.89 -0.66 5.77
CA GLU A 163 -1.58 -1.11 6.97
C GLU A 163 -2.09 0.12 7.75
N ASN A 164 -3.41 0.21 7.96
CA ASN A 164 -4.07 1.42 8.46
C ASN A 164 -4.29 1.47 9.98
N SER A 165 -3.66 0.59 10.76
CA SER A 165 -3.64 0.66 12.23
C SER A 165 -2.35 1.27 12.79
N GLY A 166 -1.35 1.48 11.94
CA GLY A 166 0.00 1.94 12.32
C GLY A 166 0.94 0.80 12.69
N ALA A 167 0.54 -0.45 12.43
CA ALA A 167 1.41 -1.61 12.56
C ALA A 167 2.38 -1.70 11.37
N ALA A 168 3.48 -2.42 11.57
CA ALA A 168 4.40 -2.76 10.49
C ALA A 168 3.72 -3.59 9.40
N ILE A 169 4.21 -3.47 8.16
CA ILE A 169 3.75 -4.27 7.03
C ILE A 169 4.92 -4.99 6.37
N THR A 170 4.69 -6.21 5.87
CA THR A 170 5.69 -6.89 5.02
C THR A 170 5.47 -6.51 3.56
N VAL A 171 6.54 -6.25 2.84
CA VAL A 171 6.50 -5.92 1.41
C VAL A 171 5.81 -7.06 0.63
N GLY A 172 4.82 -6.70 -0.17
CA GLY A 172 4.01 -7.65 -0.95
C GLY A 172 2.81 -8.22 -0.20
N ALA A 173 2.60 -7.86 1.08
CA ALA A 173 1.39 -8.23 1.80
C ALA A 173 0.16 -7.53 1.19
N VAL A 174 -0.85 -8.32 0.85
CA VAL A 174 -2.16 -7.87 0.37
C VAL A 174 -3.24 -8.47 1.29
N PRO A 175 -4.47 -7.94 1.30
CA PRO A 175 -5.55 -8.50 2.10
C PRO A 175 -5.72 -9.99 1.82
N GLU A 176 -5.65 -10.81 2.87
CA GLU A 176 -6.02 -12.22 2.71
C GLU A 176 -7.49 -12.30 2.25
N PRO A 177 -7.83 -13.12 1.24
CA PRO A 177 -9.21 -13.36 0.88
C PRO A 177 -9.94 -13.83 2.14
N SER A 178 -10.82 -12.97 2.67
CA SER A 178 -11.44 -13.15 4.00
C SER A 178 -11.73 -14.61 4.32
N SER A 179 -10.92 -15.19 5.21
CA SER A 179 -11.00 -16.61 5.62
C SER A 179 -12.38 -17.01 6.18
N VAL A 180 -13.21 -16.01 6.50
CA VAL A 180 -14.63 -16.13 6.82
C VAL A 180 -15.47 -16.73 5.67
N LEU A 181 -15.14 -16.46 4.41
CA LEU A 181 -15.82 -17.07 3.26
C LEU A 181 -15.50 -18.58 3.17
N LEU A 182 -14.26 -18.96 3.47
CA LEU A 182 -13.82 -20.36 3.47
C LEU A 182 -14.44 -21.17 4.62
N LEU A 183 -14.55 -20.55 5.81
CA LEU A 183 -15.25 -21.13 6.97
C LEU A 183 -16.78 -21.17 6.76
N GLY A 184 -17.36 -20.18 6.08
CA GLY A 184 -18.78 -20.13 5.74
C GLY A 184 -19.20 -21.19 4.73
N LEU A 185 -18.39 -21.42 3.69
CA LEU A 185 -18.63 -22.46 2.69
C LEU A 185 -18.46 -23.87 3.26
N SER A 186 -17.44 -24.09 4.09
CA SER A 186 -17.23 -25.39 4.77
C SER A 186 -18.33 -25.69 5.80
N GLY A 187 -18.82 -24.69 6.53
CA GLY A 187 -19.97 -24.84 7.44
C GLY A 187 -21.30 -25.17 6.73
N ALA A 188 -21.58 -24.53 5.60
CA ALA A 188 -22.80 -24.77 4.81
C ALA A 188 -22.82 -26.17 4.16
N LEU A 189 -21.66 -26.66 3.69
CA LEU A 189 -21.51 -28.02 3.16
C LEU A 189 -21.62 -29.09 4.26
N GLY A 190 -21.03 -28.85 5.43
CA GLY A 190 -21.14 -29.78 6.57
C GLY A 190 -22.58 -29.97 7.07
N LEU A 191 -23.37 -28.89 7.12
CA LEU A 191 -24.78 -28.95 7.53
C LEU A 191 -25.69 -29.60 6.47
N SER A 192 -25.39 -29.44 5.18
CA SER A 192 -26.19 -30.02 4.10
C SER A 192 -25.91 -31.51 3.88
N ILE A 193 -24.72 -32.01 4.22
CA ILE A 193 -24.41 -33.46 4.23
C ILE A 193 -25.08 -34.17 5.42
N ARG A 194 -25.15 -33.52 6.59
CA ARG A 194 -25.78 -34.12 7.79
C ARG A 194 -27.31 -34.28 7.65
N ARG A 195 -27.96 -33.45 6.82
CA ARG A 195 -29.41 -33.51 6.56
C ARG A 195 -29.84 -34.61 5.58
N ARG A 196 -28.91 -35.28 4.91
CA ARG A 196 -29.20 -36.39 3.97
C ARG A 196 -29.11 -37.78 4.60
N LYS A 197 -28.85 -37.88 5.91
CA LYS A 197 -28.73 -39.16 6.65
C LYS A 197 -29.85 -39.42 7.67
N HIS A 198 -31.01 -38.78 7.54
CA HIS A 198 -32.20 -39.08 8.34
C HIS A 198 -33.42 -39.26 7.43
#